data_AF-A0A060C902-F1
#
_entry.id   AF-A0A060C902-F1
#
_cell.length_a   1.000
_cell.length_b   1.000
_cell.length_c   1.000
_cell.angle_alpha   90.00
_cell.angle_beta   90.00
_cell.angle_gamma   90.00
#
_symmetry.space_group_name_H-M   'P 1'
#
loop_
_entity.id
_entity.type
_entity.pdbx_description
1 polymer ?
#
loop_
_entity_poly.entity_id
_entity_poly.type
_entity_poly.pdbx_seq_one_letter_code
_entity_poly.pdbx_strand_id
1 'polypeptide(L)'
;KPFSLDPGNPESLELVTGLLDELLPHFSSSIVNVGLDETVDLGEGRSKETVAERGIGPVFLDFLLKIYKEVKRRGHTMQFWGTLSWSTQSLWNCCRATP
;
A
#
# COMPACT_ATOMS: atom_id res chain seq x y z
N LYS A 1 6.20 -1.49 19.37
CA LYS A 1 4.74 -1.34 19.15
C LYS A 1 4.56 -1.11 17.66
N PRO A 2 3.65 -1.81 16.97
CA PRO A 2 3.40 -1.58 15.55
C PRO A 2 2.88 -0.15 15.34
N PHE A 3 3.26 0.46 14.22
CA PHE A 3 2.93 1.83 13.81
C PHE A 3 2.26 1.88 12.43
N SER A 4 2.39 0.83 11.63
CA SER A 4 1.75 0.71 10.33
C SER A 4 0.25 0.43 10.46
N LEU A 5 -0.49 0.80 9.41
CA LEU A 5 -1.88 0.40 9.24
C LEU A 5 -1.99 -1.13 9.13
N ASP A 6 -3.12 -1.66 9.61
CA ASP A 6 -3.40 -3.09 9.53
C ASP A 6 -3.97 -3.43 8.14
N PRO A 7 -3.24 -4.16 7.27
CA PRO A 7 -3.70 -4.47 5.92
C PRO A 7 -4.93 -5.40 5.88
N GLY A 8 -5.22 -6.07 7.00
CA GLY A 8 -6.40 -6.91 7.18
C GLY A 8 -7.64 -6.15 7.65
N ASN A 9 -7.49 -4.93 8.19
CA ASN A 9 -8.62 -4.14 8.69
C ASN A 9 -9.23 -3.28 7.55
N PRO A 10 -10.52 -3.46 7.20
CA PRO A 10 -11.20 -2.62 6.22
C PRO A 10 -11.11 -1.12 6.52
N GLU A 11 -11.16 -0.73 7.80
CA GLU A 11 -11.08 0.67 8.22
C GLU A 11 -9.74 1.33 7.86
N SER A 12 -8.67 0.53 7.72
CA SER A 12 -7.37 1.06 7.26
C SER A 12 -7.44 1.51 5.81
N LEU A 13 -8.17 0.77 4.96
CA LEU A 13 -8.40 1.20 3.58
C LEU A 13 -9.35 2.39 3.52
N GLU A 14 -10.42 2.38 4.31
CA GLU A 14 -11.38 3.49 4.38
C GLU A 14 -10.68 4.80 4.76
N LEU A 15 -9.80 4.77 5.77
CA LEU A 15 -8.99 5.92 6.16
C LEU A 15 -8.16 6.45 4.99
N VAL A 16 -7.43 5.58 4.28
CA VAL A 16 -6.62 5.98 3.12
C VAL A 16 -7.51 6.58 2.03
N THR A 17 -8.65 5.97 1.74
CA THR A 17 -9.56 6.49 0.72
C THR A 17 -10.18 7.83 1.08
N GLY A 18 -10.53 8.03 2.36
CA GLY A 18 -11.03 9.31 2.87
C GLY A 18 -9.97 10.41 2.71
N LEU A 19 -8.72 10.12 3.07
CA LEU A 19 -7.61 11.05 2.86
C LEU A 19 -7.40 11.38 1.37
N LEU A 20 -7.53 10.41 0.47
CA LEU A 20 -7.46 10.66 -0.97
C LEU A 20 -8.62 11.55 -1.45
N ASP A 21 -9.84 11.32 -0.97
CA ASP A 21 -11.01 12.12 -1.32
C ASP A 21 -10.90 13.58 -0.81
N GLU A 22 -10.34 13.77 0.38
CA GLU A 22 -10.10 15.08 0.95
C GLU A 22 -8.96 15.82 0.25
N LEU A 23 -7.85 15.14 -0.03
CA LEU A 23 -6.62 15.80 -0.49
C LEU A 23 -6.59 16.02 -2.00
N LEU A 24 -6.95 15.02 -2.80
CA LEU A 24 -6.75 15.06 -4.26
C LEU A 24 -7.41 16.24 -4.98
N PRO A 25 -8.61 16.73 -4.60
CA PRO A 25 -9.22 17.91 -5.22
C PRO A 25 -8.40 19.20 -5.08
N HIS A 26 -7.45 19.25 -4.14
CA HIS A 26 -6.61 20.41 -3.88
C HIS A 26 -5.30 20.42 -4.67
N PHE A 27 -5.02 19.38 -5.47
CA PHE A 27 -3.81 19.28 -6.28
C PHE A 27 -4.14 19.29 -7.78
N SER A 28 -3.33 20.01 -8.56
CA SER A 28 -3.41 20.00 -10.02
C SER A 28 -2.66 18.84 -10.68
N SER A 29 -1.80 18.15 -9.92
CA SER A 29 -1.04 17.00 -10.40
C SER A 29 -1.93 15.77 -10.55
N SER A 30 -1.82 15.10 -11.70
CA SER A 30 -2.42 13.77 -11.90
C SER A 30 -1.59 12.63 -11.30
N ILE A 31 -0.46 12.93 -10.64
CA ILE A 31 0.42 11.95 -9.99
C ILE A 31 0.31 12.11 -8.47
N VAL A 32 0.14 11.00 -7.76
CA VAL A 32 0.08 10.94 -6.29
C VAL A 32 1.04 9.89 -5.75
N ASN A 33 1.78 10.21 -4.70
CA ASN A 33 2.63 9.27 -3.98
C ASN A 33 1.93 8.81 -2.70
N VAL A 34 1.84 7.50 -2.47
CA VAL A 34 1.16 6.89 -1.31
C VAL A 34 2.14 6.43 -0.21
N GLY A 35 3.43 6.74 -0.32
CA GLY A 35 4.45 6.37 0.66
C GLY A 35 4.78 4.88 0.59
N LEU A 36 4.28 4.12 1.58
CA LEU A 36 4.48 2.68 1.77
C LEU A 36 5.94 2.25 2.02
N ASP A 37 6.75 3.15 2.57
CA ASP A 37 8.12 2.89 3.01
C ASP A 37 8.19 2.28 4.41
N GLU A 38 9.31 1.61 4.70
CA GLU A 38 9.74 1.19 6.04
C GLU A 38 8.72 0.38 6.85
N THR A 39 7.93 -0.47 6.20
CA THR A 39 6.95 -1.39 6.82
C THR A 39 7.60 -2.56 7.59
N VAL A 40 8.59 -2.26 8.44
CA VAL A 40 9.36 -3.20 9.26
C VAL A 40 8.50 -3.95 10.29
N ASP A 41 7.37 -3.38 10.69
CA ASP A 41 6.45 -3.93 11.67
C ASP A 41 5.34 -4.79 11.05
N LEU A 42 5.33 -4.94 9.72
CA LEU A 42 4.43 -5.85 9.02
C LEU A 42 4.80 -7.31 9.36
N GLY A 43 3.86 -8.04 9.95
CA GLY A 43 4.09 -9.34 10.58
C GLY A 43 4.19 -9.28 12.10
N GLU A 44 4.11 -8.08 12.68
CA GLU A 44 3.90 -7.89 14.11
C GLU A 44 2.44 -7.54 14.42
N GLY A 45 2.08 -7.64 15.71
CA GLY A 45 0.76 -7.25 16.20
C GLY A 45 -0.39 -7.97 15.49
N ARG A 46 -1.35 -7.21 14.96
CA ARG A 46 -2.57 -7.72 14.31
C ARG A 46 -2.30 -8.46 13.01
N SER A 47 -1.25 -8.09 12.29
CA SER A 47 -0.88 -8.71 11.01
C SER A 47 -0.10 -10.02 11.16
N LYS A 48 0.29 -10.40 12.38
CA LYS A 48 1.18 -11.53 12.67
C LYS A 48 0.67 -12.86 12.13
N GLU A 49 -0.60 -13.18 12.37
CA GLU A 49 -1.20 -14.45 11.95
C GLU A 49 -1.29 -14.52 10.41
N THR A 50 -1.85 -13.47 9.78
CA THR A 50 -1.98 -13.41 8.33
C THR A 50 -0.64 -13.47 7.60
N VAL A 51 0.38 -12.79 8.14
CA VAL A 51 1.74 -12.83 7.58
C VAL A 51 2.40 -14.19 7.82
N ALA A 52 2.16 -14.85 8.95
CA ALA A 52 2.67 -16.20 9.20
C ALA A 52 2.08 -17.22 8.22
N GLU A 53 0.82 -17.06 7.83
CA GLU A 53 0.12 -17.94 6.88
C GLU A 53 0.49 -17.67 5.41
N ARG A 54 0.54 -16.39 5.01
CA ARG A 54 0.60 -15.97 3.61
C ARG A 54 1.96 -15.41 3.18
N GLY A 55 2.80 -15.04 4.14
CA GLY A 55 4.05 -14.32 3.92
C GLY A 55 3.85 -12.80 3.77
N ILE A 56 4.92 -12.04 4.05
CA ILE A 56 4.94 -10.57 4.02
C ILE A 56 4.60 -10.04 2.61
N GLY A 57 5.24 -10.59 1.58
CA GLY A 57 5.11 -10.10 0.20
C GLY A 57 3.67 -10.12 -0.32
N PRO A 58 2.94 -11.25 -0.26
CA PRO A 58 1.54 -11.30 -0.67
C PRO A 58 0.62 -10.39 0.13
N VAL A 59 0.82 -10.29 1.45
CA VAL A 59 0.00 -9.41 2.32
C VAL A 59 0.20 -7.93 1.95
N PHE A 60 1.46 -7.52 1.75
CA PHE A 60 1.78 -6.17 1.30
C PHE A 60 1.22 -5.88 -0.08
N LEU A 61 1.45 -6.78 -1.05
CA LEU A 61 1.02 -6.58 -2.43
C LEU A 61 -0.50 -6.47 -2.55
N ASP A 62 -1.25 -7.30 -1.81
CA ASP A 62 -2.71 -7.21 -1.77
C ASP A 62 -3.19 -5.84 -1.31
N PHE A 63 -2.57 -5.28 -0.25
CA PHE A 63 -2.94 -3.98 0.27
C PHE A 63 -2.55 -2.85 -0.70
N LEU A 64 -1.34 -2.91 -1.27
CA LEU A 64 -0.87 -2.00 -2.32
C LEU A 64 -1.85 -1.97 -3.51
N LEU A 65 -2.33 -3.13 -3.96
CA LEU A 65 -3.26 -3.23 -5.08
C LEU A 65 -4.66 -2.69 -4.75
N LYS A 66 -5.11 -2.76 -3.49
CA LYS A 66 -6.35 -2.10 -3.06
C LYS A 66 -6.22 -0.58 -3.19
N ILE A 67 -5.12 0.00 -2.70
CA ILE A 67 -4.85 1.44 -2.81
C ILE A 67 -4.72 1.85 -4.29
N TYR A 68 -4.00 1.06 -5.09
CA TYR A 68 -3.85 1.30 -6.53
C TYR A 68 -5.19 1.44 -7.25
N LYS A 69 -6.14 0.52 -6.97
CA LYS A 69 -7.48 0.58 -7.57
C LYS A 69 -8.20 1.87 -7.22
N GLU A 70 -8.10 2.31 -5.98
CA GLU A 70 -8.74 3.54 -5.50
C GLU A 70 -8.11 4.81 -6.10
N VAL A 71 -6.79 4.84 -6.25
CA VAL A 71 -6.08 5.94 -6.93
C VAL A 71 -6.46 5.98 -8.41
N LYS A 72 -6.46 4.83 -9.09
CA LYS A 72 -6.83 4.73 -10.52
C LYS A 72 -8.28 5.12 -10.77
N ARG A 73 -9.21 4.73 -9.89
CA ARG A 73 -10.63 5.10 -9.98
C ARG A 73 -10.84 6.62 -9.96
N ARG A 74 -9.95 7.35 -9.29
CA ARG A 74 -9.96 8.82 -9.21
C ARG A 74 -9.21 9.50 -10.35
N GLY A 75 -8.68 8.75 -11.31
CA GLY A 75 -7.98 9.30 -12.47
C GLY A 75 -6.52 9.70 -12.23
N HIS A 76 -5.92 9.28 -11.10
CA HIS A 76 -4.52 9.57 -10.80
C HIS A 76 -3.59 8.39 -11.14
N THR A 77 -2.32 8.71 -11.35
CA THR A 77 -1.21 7.76 -11.47
C THR A 77 -0.55 7.61 -10.10
N MET A 78 -0.49 6.39 -9.59
CA MET A 78 0.08 6.07 -8.29
C MET A 78 1.60 5.93 -8.37
N GLN A 79 2.30 6.56 -7.42
CA GLN A 79 3.69 6.33 -7.07
C GLN A 79 3.76 5.79 -5.63
N PHE A 80 4.79 5.04 -5.32
CA PHE A 80 5.09 4.56 -3.97
C PHE A 80 6.61 4.36 -3.85
N TRP A 81 7.12 4.33 -2.63
CA TRP A 81 8.52 4.03 -2.38
C TRP A 81 8.79 2.54 -2.54
N GLY A 82 9.78 2.19 -3.37
CA GLY A 82 10.15 0.80 -3.64
C GLY A 82 10.89 0.11 -2.48
N THR A 83 11.10 0.80 -1.36
CA THR A 83 11.84 0.29 -0.20
C THR A 83 10.90 -0.43 0.77
N LEU A 84 10.66 -1.70 0.48
CA LEU A 84 10.31 -2.67 1.52
C LEU A 84 11.58 -3.07 2.26
N SER A 85 11.52 -3.12 3.58
CA SER A 85 12.66 -3.42 4.46
C SER A 85 13.25 -4.84 4.27
N TRP A 86 12.60 -5.71 3.48
CA TRP A 86 13.08 -7.06 3.22
C TRP A 86 12.99 -7.45 1.74
N SER A 87 14.10 -8.01 1.25
CA SER A 87 14.36 -8.38 -0.14
C SER A 87 13.21 -9.17 -0.78
N THR A 88 12.46 -8.53 -1.70
CA THR A 88 11.44 -9.22 -2.47
C THR A 88 11.56 -8.92 -3.96
N GLN A 89 12.04 -9.93 -4.69
CA GLN A 89 12.05 -10.03 -6.15
C GLN A 89 10.66 -9.74 -6.78
N SER A 90 9.58 -9.90 -6.02
CA SER A 90 8.19 -9.75 -6.48
C SER A 90 7.79 -8.30 -6.82
N LEU A 91 8.35 -7.28 -6.17
CA LEU A 91 8.06 -5.88 -6.48
C LEU A 91 8.59 -5.46 -7.85
N TRP A 92 9.78 -5.98 -8.19
CA TRP A 92 10.41 -5.73 -9.49
C TRP A 92 9.53 -6.16 -10.67
N ASN A 93 8.85 -7.30 -10.51
CA ASN A 93 7.94 -7.80 -11.54
C ASN A 93 6.66 -6.96 -11.66
N CYS A 94 6.18 -6.38 -10.55
CA CYS A 94 5.03 -5.49 -10.57
C CYS A 94 5.33 -4.16 -11.29
N CYS A 95 6.50 -3.55 -11.01
CA CYS A 95 6.91 -2.31 -11.67
C CYS A 95 7.12 -2.47 -13.20
N ARG A 96 7.40 -3.69 -13.68
CA ARG A 96 7.49 -4.00 -15.12
C ARG A 96 6.15 -4.34 -15.78
N ALA A 97 5.12 -4.66 -14.99
CA ALA A 97 3.83 -5.13 -15.50
C ALA A 97 2.82 -3.99 -15.72
N THR A 98 3.12 -2.78 -15.28
CA THR A 98 2.39 -1.57 -15.66
C THR A 98 2.92 -1.05 -17.00
N PRO A 99 2.09 -0.97 -18.06
CA PRO A 99 2.47 -0.38 -19.34
C PRO A 99 2.76 1.12 -19.24
#